data_AF-W2KEK9-F1
#
_entry.id   AF-W2KEK9-F1
#
_cell.length_a   1.000
_cell.length_b   1.000
_cell.length_c   1.000
_cell.angle_alpha   90.00
_cell.angle_beta   90.00
_cell.angle_gamma   90.00
#
_symmetry.space_group_name_H-M   'P 1'
#
loop_
_entity.id
_entity.type
_entity.pdbx_description
1 polymer ?
#
loop_
_entity_poly.entity_id
_entity_poly.type
_entity_poly.pdbx_seq_one_letter_code
_entity_poly.pdbx_strand_id
1 'polypeptide(L)'
;MPSSTQASFVWVKYGFVDNITAPKMYNANVSCAILRSFVKNTCARDIEDLCKQKYIQLGIELDALNKALQAAQARSAAIPLATDGSSTSVHLGGTSSRPSSGAASSRPITPTIHADSNGSADETITEITAKKAATEYQLQVVATASKLAKELATGTALVDLADDHGTRLKLDELGDARANTILKSRAQYTAVAVAVDDKGSPHVVPLVFKLQKISTNAAPSRPSSGAAKSTGATAPT
;
A
#
# COMPACT_ATOMS: atom_id res chain seq x y z
N MET A 1 38.69 -34.75 -22.08
CA MET A 1 38.39 -33.76 -21.03
C MET A 1 36.89 -33.53 -21.04
N PRO A 2 36.11 -33.91 -20.01
CA PRO A 2 34.73 -33.46 -19.94
C PRO A 2 34.77 -31.97 -19.66
N SER A 3 34.26 -31.16 -20.58
CA SER A 3 34.05 -29.73 -20.32
C SER A 3 33.15 -29.65 -19.10
N SER A 4 33.68 -29.18 -17.97
CA SER A 4 32.85 -28.83 -16.81
C SER A 4 31.85 -27.79 -17.30
N THR A 5 30.61 -28.19 -17.52
CA THR A 5 29.54 -27.29 -17.92
C THR A 5 29.35 -26.33 -16.75
N GLN A 6 30.00 -25.17 -16.82
CA GLN A 6 29.91 -24.16 -15.78
C GLN A 6 28.44 -23.85 -15.54
N ALA A 7 28.01 -23.94 -14.28
CA ALA A 7 26.63 -23.65 -13.94
C ALA A 7 26.36 -22.17 -14.26
N SER A 8 25.43 -21.92 -15.19
CA SER A 8 25.04 -20.56 -15.59
C SER A 8 23.66 -20.28 -15.04
N PHE A 9 23.57 -19.27 -14.20
CA PHE A 9 22.32 -18.84 -13.57
C PHE A 9 22.11 -17.35 -13.81
N VAL A 10 20.86 -16.94 -13.86
CA VAL A 10 20.46 -15.53 -13.99
C VAL A 10 19.42 -15.19 -12.95
N TRP A 11 19.31 -13.93 -12.61
CA TRP A 11 18.28 -13.41 -11.71
C TRP A 11 17.24 -12.68 -12.52
N VAL A 12 15.96 -12.99 -12.31
CA VAL A 12 14.85 -12.34 -13.01
C VAL A 12 13.97 -11.62 -12.00
N LYS A 13 13.78 -10.31 -12.24
CA LYS A 13 12.92 -9.42 -11.48
C LYS A 13 11.56 -9.32 -12.14
N TYR A 14 10.51 -9.48 -11.34
CA TYR A 14 9.11 -9.27 -11.70
C TYR A 14 8.29 -9.09 -10.42
N GLY A 15 6.98 -8.85 -10.56
CA GLY A 15 6.06 -8.69 -9.45
C GLY A 15 6.11 -7.30 -8.85
N PHE A 16 5.78 -7.19 -7.57
CA PHE A 16 5.72 -5.91 -6.89
C PHE A 16 7.06 -5.57 -6.25
N VAL A 17 7.58 -4.38 -6.54
CA VAL A 17 8.88 -3.93 -6.01
C VAL A 17 8.76 -3.38 -4.59
N ASP A 18 9.87 -2.89 -4.05
CA ASP A 18 10.01 -2.35 -2.70
C ASP A 18 9.93 -3.44 -1.60
N ASN A 19 10.70 -4.51 -1.81
CA ASN A 19 10.87 -5.66 -0.90
C ASN A 19 9.64 -6.58 -0.76
N ILE A 20 8.69 -6.50 -1.70
CA ILE A 20 7.53 -7.41 -1.72
C ILE A 20 7.89 -8.69 -2.49
N THR A 21 8.39 -8.57 -3.72
CA THR A 21 8.81 -9.71 -4.55
C THR A 21 10.33 -9.70 -4.73
N ALA A 22 11.00 -10.74 -4.23
CA ALA A 22 12.44 -10.92 -4.43
C ALA A 22 12.73 -11.44 -5.86
N PRO A 23 13.85 -11.04 -6.49
CA PRO A 23 14.27 -11.63 -7.76
C PRO A 23 14.43 -13.15 -7.65
N LYS A 24 13.97 -13.89 -8.66
CA LYS A 24 14.09 -15.35 -8.71
C LYS A 24 15.26 -15.77 -9.59
N MET A 25 15.96 -16.80 -9.14
CA MET A 25 17.09 -17.37 -9.87
C MET A 25 16.61 -18.44 -10.84
N TYR A 26 17.12 -18.39 -12.08
CA TYR A 26 16.83 -19.37 -13.12
C TYR A 26 18.10 -19.95 -13.70
N ASN A 27 18.07 -21.23 -14.05
CA ASN A 27 19.14 -21.90 -14.76
C ASN A 27 19.13 -21.49 -16.24
N ALA A 28 20.25 -20.97 -16.74
CA ALA A 28 20.43 -20.55 -18.13
C ALA A 28 21.06 -21.64 -19.02
N ASN A 29 21.39 -22.82 -18.47
CA ASN A 29 21.88 -23.99 -19.21
C ASN A 29 20.74 -24.77 -19.93
N VAL A 30 19.70 -24.07 -20.35
CA VAL A 30 18.53 -24.57 -21.10
C VAL A 30 18.34 -23.74 -22.37
N SER A 31 17.42 -24.11 -23.25
CA SER A 31 17.06 -23.26 -24.39
C SER A 31 16.30 -22.00 -23.96
N CYS A 32 16.31 -20.95 -24.78
CA CYS A 32 15.56 -19.73 -24.54
C CYS A 32 14.06 -20.01 -24.39
N ALA A 33 13.49 -20.91 -25.20
CA ALA A 33 12.09 -21.34 -25.10
C ALA A 33 11.77 -21.97 -23.73
N ILE A 34 12.64 -22.86 -23.23
CA ILE A 34 12.47 -23.52 -21.92
C ILE A 34 12.56 -22.49 -20.79
N LEU A 35 13.59 -21.63 -20.82
CA LEU A 35 13.75 -20.57 -19.81
C LEU A 35 12.52 -19.67 -19.76
N ARG A 36 12.03 -19.20 -20.90
CA ARG A 36 10.83 -18.36 -21.00
C ARG A 36 9.60 -19.06 -20.44
N SER A 37 9.42 -20.36 -20.69
CA SER A 37 8.30 -21.14 -20.15
C SER A 37 8.34 -21.17 -18.61
N PHE A 38 9.53 -21.40 -18.02
CA PHE A 38 9.69 -21.37 -16.57
C PHE A 38 9.42 -20.00 -15.96
N VAL A 39 9.96 -18.94 -16.58
CA VAL A 39 9.69 -17.56 -16.12
C VAL A 39 8.20 -17.27 -16.22
N LYS A 40 7.56 -17.54 -17.37
CA LYS A 40 6.12 -17.32 -17.60
C LYS A 40 5.25 -17.97 -16.53
N ASN A 41 5.43 -19.27 -16.31
CA ASN A 41 4.58 -20.02 -15.39
C ASN A 41 4.74 -19.55 -13.95
N THR A 42 5.95 -19.13 -13.58
CA THR A 42 6.24 -18.65 -12.23
C THR A 42 5.72 -17.23 -12.04
N CYS A 43 5.98 -16.32 -13.00
CA CYS A 43 5.55 -14.93 -12.88
C CYS A 43 4.03 -14.78 -12.91
N ALA A 44 3.33 -15.50 -13.80
CA ALA A 44 1.88 -15.43 -13.88
C ALA A 44 1.25 -15.85 -12.55
N ARG A 45 1.71 -16.97 -11.97
CA ARG A 45 1.23 -17.48 -10.69
C ARG A 45 1.52 -16.52 -9.53
N ASP A 46 2.78 -16.13 -9.34
CA ASP A 46 3.16 -15.30 -8.19
C ASP A 46 2.47 -13.93 -8.23
N ILE A 47 2.38 -13.31 -9.41
CA ILE A 47 1.71 -12.02 -9.57
C ILE A 47 0.23 -12.17 -9.24
N GLU A 48 -0.43 -13.22 -9.74
CA GLU A 48 -1.85 -13.45 -9.47
C GLU A 48 -2.12 -13.68 -7.98
N ASP A 49 -1.33 -14.52 -7.32
CA ASP A 49 -1.48 -14.83 -5.89
C ASP A 49 -1.29 -13.57 -5.02
N LEU A 50 -0.27 -12.77 -5.33
CA LEU A 50 -0.03 -11.52 -4.63
C LEU A 50 -1.13 -10.47 -4.92
N CYS A 51 -1.65 -10.43 -6.15
CA CYS A 51 -2.79 -9.58 -6.48
C CYS A 51 -4.03 -9.97 -5.66
N LYS A 52 -4.34 -11.26 -5.52
CA LYS A 52 -5.46 -11.74 -4.68
C LYS A 52 -5.30 -11.26 -3.23
N GLN A 53 -4.11 -11.40 -2.67
CA GLN A 53 -3.82 -10.92 -1.31
C GLN A 53 -4.01 -9.39 -1.20
N LYS A 54 -3.47 -8.63 -2.15
CA LYS A 54 -3.53 -7.16 -2.14
C LYS A 54 -4.95 -6.62 -2.38
N TYR A 55 -5.74 -7.27 -3.20
CA TYR A 55 -7.15 -6.92 -3.39
C TYR A 55 -7.95 -7.00 -2.09
N ILE A 56 -7.77 -8.07 -1.33
CA ILE A 56 -8.44 -8.24 -0.03
C ILE A 56 -7.97 -7.15 0.93
N GLN A 57 -6.66 -6.94 1.06
CA GLN A 57 -6.08 -5.95 1.95
C GLN A 57 -6.57 -4.52 1.64
N LEU A 58 -6.44 -4.09 0.39
CA LEU A 58 -6.81 -2.74 -0.04
C LEU A 58 -8.33 -2.54 -0.04
N GLY A 59 -9.11 -3.59 -0.30
CA GLY A 59 -10.57 -3.55 -0.21
C GLY A 59 -11.08 -3.28 1.20
N ILE A 60 -10.47 -3.94 2.21
CA ILE A 60 -10.78 -3.69 3.63
C ILE A 60 -10.40 -2.25 4.02
N GLU A 61 -9.24 -1.79 3.60
CA GLU A 61 -8.78 -0.42 3.88
C GLU A 61 -9.69 0.64 3.25
N LEU A 62 -10.13 0.40 2.01
CA LEU A 62 -11.04 1.31 1.31
C LEU A 62 -12.41 1.38 2.00
N ASP A 63 -12.97 0.24 2.44
CA ASP A 63 -14.21 0.21 3.21
C ASP A 63 -14.08 0.97 4.54
N ALA A 64 -12.96 0.80 5.25
CA ALA A 64 -12.67 1.53 6.48
C ALA A 64 -12.58 3.05 6.24
N LEU A 65 -11.91 3.47 5.17
CA LEU A 65 -11.81 4.89 4.79
C LEU A 65 -13.17 5.48 4.40
N ASN A 66 -14.01 4.73 3.69
CA ASN A 66 -15.37 5.16 3.36
C ASN A 66 -16.22 5.37 4.61
N LYS A 67 -16.16 4.45 5.58
CA LYS A 67 -16.85 4.59 6.87
C LYS A 67 -16.33 5.79 7.67
N ALA A 68 -15.01 6.00 7.69
CA ALA A 68 -14.39 7.14 8.36
C ALA A 68 -14.83 8.48 7.73
N LEU A 69 -14.89 8.54 6.40
CA LEU A 69 -15.33 9.72 5.65
C LEU A 69 -16.80 10.04 5.96
N GLN A 70 -17.69 9.05 5.94
CA GLN A 70 -19.10 9.22 6.30
C GLN A 70 -19.27 9.73 7.74
N ALA A 71 -18.51 9.16 8.69
CA ALA A 71 -18.55 9.60 10.08
C ALA A 71 -18.02 11.03 10.26
N ALA A 72 -16.96 11.42 9.55
CA ALA A 72 -16.39 12.77 9.60
C ALA A 72 -17.35 13.82 9.00
N GLN A 73 -18.03 13.47 7.91
CA GLN A 73 -19.06 14.31 7.29
C GLN A 73 -20.28 14.49 8.22
N ALA A 74 -20.76 13.41 8.84
CA ALA A 74 -21.86 13.48 9.79
C ALA A 74 -21.54 14.36 11.01
N ARG A 75 -20.30 14.31 11.52
CA ARG A 75 -19.83 15.19 12.61
C ARG A 75 -19.77 16.64 12.18
N SER A 76 -19.29 16.92 10.97
CA SER A 76 -19.20 18.29 10.43
C SER A 76 -20.58 18.91 10.22
N ALA A 77 -21.56 18.13 9.76
CA ALA A 77 -22.95 18.57 9.61
C ALA A 77 -23.68 18.77 10.95
N ALA A 78 -23.21 18.16 12.03
CA ALA A 78 -23.79 18.26 13.37
C ALA A 78 -23.26 19.44 14.19
N ILE A 79 -22.29 20.21 13.69
CA ILE A 79 -21.81 21.45 14.34
C ILE A 79 -22.91 22.50 14.16
N PRO A 80 -23.62 22.92 15.23
CA PRO A 80 -24.66 23.92 15.11
C PRO A 80 -24.02 25.24 14.67
N LEU A 81 -24.66 25.91 13.71
CA LEU A 81 -24.44 27.31 13.39
C LEU A 81 -24.87 28.17 14.60
N ALA A 82 -24.04 28.21 15.64
CA ALA A 82 -24.15 29.16 16.73
C ALA A 82 -23.24 30.34 16.40
N THR A 83 -23.73 31.25 15.57
CA THR A 83 -23.10 32.54 15.36
C THR A 83 -24.18 33.63 15.45
N ASP A 84 -24.14 34.28 16.60
CA ASP A 84 -24.35 35.70 16.84
C ASP A 84 -25.73 36.32 16.57
N GLY A 85 -26.54 36.29 17.63
CA GLY A 85 -27.55 37.31 17.91
C GLY A 85 -27.31 37.90 19.31
N SER A 86 -26.55 38.99 19.35
CA SER A 86 -26.14 39.75 20.53
C SER A 86 -27.31 40.24 21.42
N SER A 87 -27.00 40.38 22.71
CA SER A 87 -27.84 40.87 23.80
C SER A 87 -28.31 42.33 23.62
N THR A 88 -29.52 42.65 24.11
CA THR A 88 -29.81 43.83 24.97
C THR A 88 -31.31 43.97 25.29
N SER A 89 -31.61 44.29 26.56
CA SER A 89 -32.82 45.01 27.04
C SER A 89 -34.17 44.28 26.92
N VAL A 90 -35.01 44.10 27.96
CA VAL A 90 -35.59 45.15 28.81
C VAL A 90 -36.03 44.59 30.19
N HIS A 91 -35.98 45.46 31.18
CA HIS A 91 -36.35 45.31 32.59
C HIS A 91 -37.89 45.31 32.82
N LEU A 92 -38.29 44.93 34.04
CA LEU A 92 -39.59 45.10 34.75
C LEU A 92 -40.66 44.03 34.45
N GLY A 93 -41.35 43.40 35.41
CA GLY A 93 -41.43 43.51 36.86
C GLY A 93 -42.53 42.55 37.34
N GLY A 94 -42.50 42.07 38.58
CA GLY A 94 -43.58 41.22 39.09
C GLY A 94 -43.23 40.45 40.35
N THR A 95 -43.57 41.03 41.48
CA THR A 95 -43.57 40.42 42.82
C THR A 95 -44.50 39.21 42.91
N SER A 96 -44.08 38.09 43.50
CA SER A 96 -44.95 37.30 44.40
C SER A 96 -44.17 36.21 45.15
N SER A 97 -44.48 36.08 46.43
CA SER A 97 -43.83 35.28 47.45
C SER A 97 -44.41 33.86 47.53
N ARG A 98 -43.56 32.84 47.68
CA ARG A 98 -43.77 31.69 48.60
C ARG A 98 -42.54 30.76 48.63
N PRO A 99 -42.10 30.28 49.80
CA PRO A 99 -41.04 29.28 49.92
C PRO A 99 -41.61 27.87 50.07
N SER A 100 -40.87 26.85 49.62
CA SER A 100 -40.73 25.60 50.38
C SER A 100 -39.60 24.73 49.83
N SER A 101 -38.76 24.28 50.74
CA SER A 101 -37.60 23.40 50.58
C SER A 101 -37.93 22.08 49.90
N GLY A 102 -36.98 21.56 49.11
CA GLY A 102 -37.04 20.19 48.62
C GLY A 102 -35.77 19.76 47.88
N ALA A 103 -35.08 18.79 48.48
CA ALA A 103 -34.10 17.87 47.88
C ALA A 103 -32.73 18.45 47.44
N ALA A 104 -31.74 18.20 48.31
CA ALA A 104 -30.37 17.97 47.89
C ALA A 104 -30.33 16.79 46.89
N SER A 105 -29.94 17.07 45.65
CA SER A 105 -29.56 16.04 44.68
C SER A 105 -28.27 16.47 44.01
N SER A 106 -27.19 15.87 44.48
CA SER A 106 -25.83 16.00 43.97
C SER A 106 -25.80 15.69 42.48
N ARG A 107 -25.68 16.73 41.64
CA ARG A 107 -25.37 16.54 40.23
C ARG A 107 -23.88 16.18 40.10
N PRO A 108 -23.51 15.09 39.42
CA PRO A 108 -22.12 14.82 39.10
C PRO A 108 -21.61 15.88 38.13
N ILE A 109 -20.48 16.50 38.46
CA ILE A 109 -19.71 17.33 37.54
C ILE A 109 -19.23 16.42 36.42
N THR A 110 -19.72 16.65 35.21
CA THR A 110 -19.22 15.99 34.01
C THR A 110 -17.81 16.54 33.75
N PRO A 111 -16.75 15.72 33.64
CA PRO A 111 -15.45 16.23 33.28
C PRO A 111 -15.48 16.66 31.81
N THR A 112 -15.28 17.96 31.57
CA THR A 112 -14.93 18.49 30.26
C THR A 112 -13.60 17.87 29.87
N ILE A 113 -13.64 16.80 29.07
CA ILE A 113 -12.47 16.32 28.36
C ILE A 113 -12.20 17.41 27.32
N HIS A 114 -11.25 18.29 27.62
CA HIS A 114 -10.56 19.05 26.59
C HIS A 114 -9.99 18.03 25.60
N ALA A 115 -10.70 17.84 24.50
CA ALA A 115 -10.18 17.14 23.35
C ALA A 115 -9.15 18.07 22.72
N ASP A 116 -7.92 18.00 23.24
CA ASP A 116 -6.72 18.41 22.51
C ASP A 116 -6.61 17.53 21.27
N SER A 117 -7.29 17.95 20.20
CA SER A 117 -7.05 17.48 18.85
C SER A 117 -7.27 18.66 17.93
N ASN A 118 -6.26 19.53 17.88
CA ASN A 118 -6.11 20.65 16.94
C ASN A 118 -5.91 20.13 15.50
N GLY A 119 -6.90 19.42 14.97
CA GLY A 119 -7.08 19.23 13.54
C GLY A 119 -8.47 19.74 13.20
N SER A 120 -8.55 20.70 12.27
CA SER A 120 -9.86 21.12 11.76
C SER A 120 -10.60 19.89 11.23
N ALA A 121 -11.93 19.81 11.42
CA ALA A 121 -12.74 18.75 10.82
C ALA A 121 -12.52 18.66 9.30
N ASP A 122 -12.25 19.80 8.67
CA ASP A 122 -11.91 19.95 7.26
C ASP A 122 -10.55 19.32 6.89
N GLU A 123 -9.55 19.46 7.76
CA GLU A 123 -8.22 18.86 7.59
C GLU A 123 -8.29 17.32 7.70
N THR A 124 -9.13 16.82 8.62
CA THR A 124 -9.36 15.37 8.79
C THR A 124 -10.08 14.77 7.57
N ILE A 125 -11.09 15.45 7.02
CA ILE A 125 -11.80 15.00 5.81
C ILE A 125 -10.86 15.00 4.60
N THR A 126 -10.03 16.04 4.47
CA THR A 126 -9.03 16.15 3.40
C THR A 126 -8.02 15.01 3.47
N GLU A 127 -7.50 14.69 4.65
CA GLU A 127 -6.56 13.58 4.85
C GLU A 127 -7.19 12.21 4.51
N ILE A 128 -8.43 11.95 4.97
CA ILE A 128 -9.14 10.69 4.66
C ILE A 128 -9.37 10.57 3.15
N THR A 129 -9.73 11.68 2.49
CA THR A 129 -9.95 11.71 1.03
C THR A 129 -8.66 11.43 0.27
N ALA A 130 -7.54 12.02 0.69
CA ALA A 130 -6.23 11.76 0.09
C ALA A 130 -5.81 10.28 0.25
N LYS A 131 -6.01 9.71 1.45
CA LYS A 131 -5.76 8.27 1.70
C LYS A 131 -6.65 7.38 0.84
N LYS A 132 -7.94 7.72 0.69
CA LYS A 132 -8.89 7.00 -0.17
C LYS A 132 -8.42 6.98 -1.62
N ALA A 133 -8.05 8.14 -2.16
CA ALA A 133 -7.55 8.24 -3.53
C ALA A 133 -6.25 7.44 -3.74
N ALA A 134 -5.35 7.43 -2.77
CA ALA A 134 -4.13 6.62 -2.83
C ALA A 134 -4.43 5.11 -2.82
N THR A 135 -5.38 4.65 -2.01
CA THR A 135 -5.81 3.24 -1.97
C THR A 135 -6.50 2.82 -3.27
N GLU A 136 -7.33 3.70 -3.86
CA GLU A 136 -7.94 3.47 -5.18
C GLU A 136 -6.89 3.37 -6.29
N TYR A 137 -5.89 4.24 -6.28
CA TYR A 137 -4.77 4.17 -7.22
C TYR A 137 -3.99 2.85 -7.06
N GLN A 138 -3.71 2.42 -5.84
CA GLN A 138 -3.06 1.13 -5.59
C GLN A 138 -3.90 -0.05 -6.11
N LEU A 139 -5.22 -0.02 -5.94
CA LEU A 139 -6.12 -1.04 -6.51
C LEU A 139 -6.05 -1.07 -8.04
N GLN A 140 -5.94 0.08 -8.70
CA GLN A 140 -5.76 0.15 -10.15
C GLN A 140 -4.44 -0.47 -10.61
N VAL A 141 -3.35 -0.27 -9.86
CA VAL A 141 -2.06 -0.93 -10.13
C VAL A 141 -2.20 -2.44 -9.99
N VAL A 142 -2.84 -2.93 -8.93
CA VAL A 142 -3.09 -4.36 -8.70
C VAL A 142 -3.97 -4.95 -9.80
N ALA A 143 -4.98 -4.22 -10.26
CA ALA A 143 -5.84 -4.63 -11.37
C ALA A 143 -5.07 -4.80 -12.67
N THR A 144 -4.20 -3.84 -12.97
CA THR A 144 -3.33 -3.90 -14.16
C THR A 144 -2.39 -5.10 -14.09
N ALA A 145 -1.77 -5.34 -12.93
CA ALA A 145 -0.91 -6.50 -12.71
C ALA A 145 -1.66 -7.83 -12.86
N SER A 146 -2.86 -7.93 -12.28
CA SER A 146 -3.71 -9.13 -12.39
C SER A 146 -4.14 -9.40 -13.82
N LYS A 147 -4.47 -8.35 -14.59
CA LYS A 147 -4.79 -8.46 -16.02
C LYS A 147 -3.61 -9.05 -16.80
N LEU A 148 -2.41 -8.47 -16.66
CA LEU A 148 -1.22 -8.98 -17.33
C LEU A 148 -0.90 -10.43 -16.95
N ALA A 149 -1.02 -10.79 -15.67
CA ALA A 149 -0.82 -12.17 -15.22
C ALA A 149 -1.78 -13.16 -15.91
N LYS A 150 -3.07 -12.79 -16.05
CA LYS A 150 -4.06 -13.59 -16.78
C LYS A 150 -3.71 -13.70 -18.26
N GLU A 151 -3.29 -12.61 -18.89
CA GLU A 151 -2.90 -12.60 -20.31
C GLU A 151 -1.70 -13.52 -20.59
N LEU A 152 -0.75 -13.59 -19.66
CA LEU A 152 0.37 -14.53 -19.72
C LEU A 152 -0.07 -15.98 -19.52
N ALA A 153 -1.00 -16.23 -18.59
CA ALA A 153 -1.53 -17.56 -18.31
C ALA A 153 -2.33 -18.12 -19.49
N THR A 154 -3.15 -17.28 -20.15
CA THR A 154 -3.93 -17.65 -21.33
C THR A 154 -3.10 -17.71 -22.61
N GLY A 155 -1.87 -17.16 -22.60
CA GLY A 155 -0.98 -17.12 -23.76
C GLY A 155 -1.28 -15.99 -24.75
N THR A 156 -2.19 -15.08 -24.42
CA THR A 156 -2.45 -13.85 -25.19
C THR A 156 -1.28 -12.87 -25.16
N ALA A 157 -0.48 -12.91 -24.09
CA ALA A 157 0.80 -12.23 -24.00
C ALA A 157 1.93 -13.25 -23.79
N LEU A 158 3.10 -12.92 -24.33
CA LEU A 158 4.32 -13.70 -24.19
C LEU A 158 5.22 -13.09 -23.11
N VAL A 159 6.02 -13.91 -22.43
CA VAL A 159 7.10 -13.41 -21.58
C VAL A 159 8.40 -13.32 -22.36
N ASP A 160 9.15 -12.25 -22.13
CA ASP A 160 10.53 -12.11 -22.53
C ASP A 160 11.34 -11.45 -21.39
N LEU A 161 12.64 -11.28 -21.60
CA LEU A 161 13.54 -10.60 -20.67
C LEU A 161 14.04 -9.29 -21.27
N ALA A 162 14.22 -8.29 -20.42
CA ALA A 162 14.93 -7.06 -20.71
C ALA A 162 16.18 -6.94 -19.85
N ASP A 163 17.23 -6.33 -20.40
CA ASP A 163 18.46 -6.01 -19.67
C ASP A 163 18.25 -4.87 -18.65
N ASP A 164 19.33 -4.45 -18.01
CA ASP A 164 19.38 -3.36 -17.04
C ASP A 164 19.07 -1.98 -17.65
N HIS A 165 19.20 -1.84 -18.97
CA HIS A 165 18.82 -0.65 -19.71
C HIS A 165 17.35 -0.68 -20.17
N GLY A 166 16.63 -1.77 -19.91
CA GLY A 166 15.25 -1.96 -20.35
C GLY A 166 15.13 -2.42 -21.81
N THR A 167 16.24 -2.80 -22.44
CA THR A 167 16.24 -3.31 -23.82
C THR A 167 15.79 -4.76 -23.84
N ARG A 168 14.73 -5.04 -24.60
CA ARG A 168 14.20 -6.40 -24.78
C ARG A 168 15.22 -7.30 -25.50
N LEU A 169 15.41 -8.51 -24.98
CA LEU A 169 16.39 -9.49 -25.47
C LEU A 169 15.87 -10.42 -26.57
N LYS A 170 14.57 -10.42 -26.85
CA LYS A 170 13.94 -11.19 -27.95
C LYS A 170 14.21 -12.68 -27.85
N LEU A 171 14.15 -13.24 -26.64
CA LEU A 171 14.40 -14.66 -26.42
C LEU A 171 13.37 -15.57 -27.11
N ASP A 172 12.22 -15.01 -27.49
CA ASP A 172 11.20 -15.65 -28.31
C ASP A 172 11.66 -15.89 -29.75
N GLU A 173 12.38 -14.94 -30.34
CA GLU A 173 12.95 -15.07 -31.69
C GLU A 173 14.11 -16.07 -31.71
N LEU A 174 14.79 -16.26 -30.57
CA LEU A 174 15.94 -17.15 -30.42
C LEU A 174 15.56 -18.62 -30.15
N GLY A 175 14.34 -18.89 -29.68
CA GLY A 175 13.75 -20.23 -29.57
C GLY A 175 14.66 -21.28 -28.91
N ASP A 176 15.26 -22.14 -29.74
CA ASP A 176 16.09 -23.27 -29.32
C ASP A 176 17.53 -22.90 -28.95
N ALA A 177 17.96 -21.67 -29.23
CA ALA A 177 19.28 -21.18 -28.82
C ALA A 177 19.46 -21.32 -27.31
N ARG A 178 20.68 -21.68 -26.89
CA ARG A 178 21.02 -21.86 -25.47
C ARG A 178 20.98 -20.51 -24.76
N ALA A 179 20.21 -20.41 -23.67
CA ALA A 179 20.04 -19.13 -22.98
C ALA A 179 21.36 -18.58 -22.44
N ASN A 180 22.29 -19.44 -22.00
CA ASN A 180 23.61 -19.04 -21.49
C ASN A 180 24.57 -18.45 -22.55
N THR A 181 24.24 -18.53 -23.86
CA THR A 181 25.03 -17.83 -24.90
C THR A 181 24.58 -16.39 -25.08
N ILE A 182 23.40 -16.04 -24.58
CA ILE A 182 22.76 -14.73 -24.71
C ILE A 182 22.81 -13.99 -23.37
N LEU A 183 22.49 -14.71 -22.30
CA LEU A 183 22.41 -14.17 -20.95
C LEU A 183 23.75 -14.29 -20.22
N LYS A 184 24.15 -13.19 -19.58
CA LYS A 184 25.35 -13.13 -18.75
C LYS A 184 25.09 -13.83 -17.43
N SER A 185 25.97 -14.75 -17.06
CA SER A 185 25.88 -15.46 -15.78
C SER A 185 25.88 -14.48 -14.61
N ARG A 186 25.01 -14.72 -13.64
CA ARG A 186 24.75 -13.93 -12.42
C ARG A 186 24.20 -12.51 -12.67
N ALA A 187 23.90 -12.14 -13.92
CA ALA A 187 23.27 -10.86 -14.21
C ALA A 187 21.79 -10.85 -13.78
N GLN A 188 21.27 -9.64 -13.62
CA GLN A 188 19.86 -9.38 -13.35
C GLN A 188 19.15 -8.94 -14.63
N TYR A 189 17.95 -9.47 -14.83
CA TYR A 189 17.07 -9.15 -15.94
C TYR A 189 15.68 -8.82 -15.43
N THR A 190 14.93 -8.05 -16.19
CA THR A 190 13.53 -7.74 -15.88
C THR A 190 12.62 -8.57 -16.77
N ALA A 191 11.63 -9.26 -16.21
CA ALA A 191 10.61 -9.91 -17.03
C ALA A 191 9.69 -8.85 -17.65
N VAL A 192 9.39 -9.02 -18.93
CA VAL A 192 8.46 -8.16 -19.67
C VAL A 192 7.38 -9.00 -20.31
N ALA A 193 6.15 -8.47 -20.33
CA ALA A 193 5.07 -8.99 -21.15
C ALA A 193 5.15 -8.35 -22.53
N VAL A 194 5.00 -9.19 -23.56
CA VAL A 194 4.96 -8.78 -24.95
C VAL A 194 3.60 -9.18 -25.50
N ALA A 195 2.79 -8.18 -25.81
CA ALA A 195 1.52 -8.35 -26.51
C ALA A 195 1.65 -7.77 -27.93
N VAL A 196 0.83 -8.24 -28.85
CA VAL A 196 0.75 -7.67 -30.20
C VAL A 196 -0.46 -6.75 -30.22
N ASP A 197 -0.26 -5.50 -30.63
CA ASP A 197 -1.37 -4.55 -30.78
C ASP A 197 -2.21 -4.84 -32.03
N ASP A 198 -3.34 -4.15 -32.19
CA ASP A 198 -4.24 -4.31 -33.34
C ASP A 198 -3.58 -3.99 -34.70
N LYS A 199 -2.41 -3.35 -34.67
CA LYS A 199 -1.61 -2.99 -35.85
C LYS A 199 -0.47 -3.98 -36.09
N GLY A 200 -0.39 -5.06 -35.33
CA GLY A 200 0.66 -6.08 -35.46
C GLY A 200 2.00 -5.71 -34.81
N SER A 201 2.08 -4.57 -34.11
CA SER A 201 3.31 -4.11 -33.48
C SER A 201 3.46 -4.68 -32.06
N PRO A 202 4.66 -5.13 -31.65
CA PRO A 202 4.88 -5.64 -30.31
C PRO A 202 4.87 -4.50 -29.29
N HIS A 203 3.94 -4.57 -28.35
CA HIS A 203 3.87 -3.71 -27.18
C HIS A 203 4.51 -4.40 -25.98
N VAL A 204 5.53 -3.77 -25.41
CA VAL A 204 6.36 -4.35 -24.33
C VAL A 204 6.05 -3.64 -23.02
N VAL A 205 5.65 -4.41 -21.99
CA VAL A 205 5.30 -3.88 -20.67
C VAL A 205 6.15 -4.57 -19.59
N PRO A 206 6.88 -3.82 -18.74
CA PRO A 206 7.56 -4.40 -17.60
C PRO A 206 6.60 -5.08 -16.63
N LEU A 207 6.89 -6.31 -16.21
CA LEU A 207 6.13 -7.03 -15.19
C LEU A 207 6.57 -6.63 -13.78
N VAL A 208 6.77 -5.33 -13.57
CA VAL A 208 7.33 -4.75 -12.35
C VAL A 208 6.42 -3.62 -11.89
N PHE A 209 5.77 -3.82 -10.75
CA PHE A 209 4.70 -2.95 -10.26
C PHE A 209 5.11 -2.23 -8.98
N LYS A 210 4.80 -0.94 -8.86
CA LYS A 210 5.08 -0.13 -7.67
C LYS A 210 3.79 0.15 -6.93
N LEU A 211 3.71 -0.26 -5.67
CA LEU A 211 2.66 0.18 -4.75
C LEU A 211 3.19 1.35 -3.93
N GLN A 212 2.36 2.37 -3.73
CA GLN A 212 2.71 3.46 -2.84
C GLN A 212 2.78 2.94 -1.41
N LYS A 213 3.85 3.26 -0.69
CA LYS A 213 3.97 2.93 0.72
C LYS A 213 2.95 3.78 1.48
N ILE A 214 1.96 3.15 2.11
CA ILE A 214 1.06 3.83 3.04
C ILE A 214 1.93 4.35 4.17
N SER A 215 2.12 5.67 4.24
CA SER A 215 2.79 6.28 5.38
C SER A 215 1.88 6.10 6.59
N THR A 216 2.16 5.06 7.38
CA THR A 216 1.59 4.92 8.72
C THR A 216 2.28 5.96 9.60
N ASN A 217 1.88 7.23 9.46
CA ASN A 217 2.47 8.29 10.27
C ASN A 217 1.93 8.21 11.70
N ALA A 218 2.87 8.17 12.65
CA ALA A 218 2.75 8.24 14.10
C ALA A 218 1.97 7.10 14.82
N ALA A 219 2.71 6.05 15.21
CA ALA A 219 2.44 5.46 16.52
C ALA A 219 2.70 6.56 17.57
N PRO A 220 1.82 6.79 18.55
CA PRO A 220 2.06 7.79 19.58
C PRO A 220 3.32 7.37 20.34
N SER A 221 4.35 8.20 20.24
CA SER A 221 5.59 8.07 21.00
C SER A 221 5.23 7.96 22.48
N ARG A 222 5.45 6.77 23.03
CA ARG A 222 5.29 6.48 24.45
C ARG A 222 6.05 7.54 25.26
N PRO A 223 5.41 8.31 26.15
CA PRO A 223 6.13 9.27 26.97
C PRO A 223 7.13 8.50 27.84
N SER A 224 8.41 8.82 27.67
CA SER A 224 9.48 8.37 28.54
C SER A 224 9.28 9.03 29.91
N SER A 225 8.61 8.34 30.82
CA SER A 225 8.52 8.77 32.22
C SER A 225 9.88 8.58 32.86
N GLY A 226 10.60 9.68 33.04
CA GLY A 226 11.78 9.74 33.90
C GLY A 226 11.43 9.59 35.38
N ALA A 227 12.48 9.23 36.12
CA ALA A 227 12.65 9.29 37.58
C ALA A 227 12.07 8.14 38.43
N ALA A 228 12.95 7.20 38.78
CA ALA A 228 13.12 6.79 40.18
C ALA A 228 14.60 6.75 40.51
N LYS A 229 15.03 7.73 41.30
CA LYS A 229 16.33 7.84 41.95
C LYS A 229 16.31 6.85 43.12
N SER A 230 17.24 5.89 43.17
CA SER A 230 17.55 5.19 44.42
C SER A 230 19.02 4.81 44.47
N THR A 231 19.61 5.20 45.58
CA THR A 231 20.99 5.18 46.04
C THR A 231 21.51 3.78 46.39
N GLY A 232 22.82 3.53 46.26
CA GLY A 232 23.52 2.63 47.19
C GLY A 232 24.69 1.79 46.66
N ALA A 233 25.91 2.24 47.00
CA ALA A 233 27.08 1.46 47.44
C ALA A 233 27.91 0.60 46.44
N THR A 234 29.08 1.15 46.05
CA THR A 234 30.45 0.63 46.25
C THR A 234 30.57 -0.73 46.98
N ALA A 235 31.42 -1.72 46.68
CA ALA A 235 32.34 -2.11 45.59
C ALA A 235 32.80 -3.58 45.88
N PRO A 236 34.02 -4.02 45.51
CA PRO A 236 34.38 -5.09 44.55
C PRO A 236 34.52 -6.49 45.18
N THR A 237 34.55 -7.60 44.43
CA THR A 237 35.69 -8.13 43.63
C THR A 237 35.17 -9.30 42.80
#